data_AF-A0A176F7R2-F1
#
_entry.id   AF-A0A176F7R2-F1
#
_cell.length_a   1.000
_cell.length_b   1.000
_cell.length_c   1.000
_cell.angle_alpha   90.00
_cell.angle_beta   90.00
_cell.angle_gamma   90.00
#
_symmetry.space_group_name_H-M   'P 1'
#
loop_
_entity.id
_entity.type
_entity.pdbx_description
1 polymer ?
#
loop_
_entity_poly.entity_id
_entity_poly.type
_entity_poly.pdbx_seq_one_letter_code
_entity_poly.pdbx_strand_id
1 'polypeptide(L)'
;MALEPGMIVSNEPGYYREGAFGIRIENLVVVTEAELLPGGDQTGKLCFETINFVPIDRRLIETDMLTGAERDWLNAYHATCLEKIGPRLTGPARDWLETATAPL
;
A
#
# COMPACT_ATOMS: atom_id res chain seq x y z
N MET A 1 4.73 -18.86 15.77
CA MET A 1 3.93 -17.93 16.60
C MET A 1 2.76 -17.47 15.75
N ALA A 2 1.57 -17.30 16.32
CA ALA A 2 0.43 -16.76 15.57
C ALA A 2 0.54 -15.24 15.46
N LEU A 3 -0.08 -14.65 14.44
CA LEU A 3 -0.27 -13.20 14.39
C LEU A 3 -1.36 -12.80 15.39
N GLU A 4 -1.11 -11.72 16.12
CA GLU A 4 -2.04 -11.17 17.12
C GLU A 4 -2.28 -9.67 16.85
N PRO A 5 -3.48 -9.15 17.14
CA PRO A 5 -3.76 -7.73 17.03
C PRO A 5 -2.71 -6.85 17.71
N GLY A 6 -2.31 -5.77 17.03
CA GLY A 6 -1.28 -4.85 17.50
C GLY A 6 0.16 -5.23 17.13
N MET A 7 0.40 -6.45 16.62
CA MET A 7 1.70 -6.79 16.03
C MET A 7 1.95 -5.95 14.78
N ILE A 8 3.16 -5.37 14.68
CA ILE A 8 3.65 -4.67 13.49
C ILE A 8 4.60 -5.60 12.75
N VAL A 9 4.37 -5.78 11.46
CA VAL A 9 5.19 -6.62 10.57
C VAL A 9 5.49 -5.87 9.27
N SER A 10 6.59 -6.22 8.62
CA SER A 10 6.87 -5.79 7.25
C SER A 10 6.09 -6.67 6.25
N ASN A 11 5.54 -6.03 5.22
CA ASN A 11 5.06 -6.68 4.01
C ASN A 11 5.97 -6.23 2.86
N GLU A 12 6.92 -7.08 2.48
CA GLU A 12 8.09 -6.68 1.71
C GLU A 12 8.50 -7.64 0.57
N PRO A 13 7.57 -8.07 -0.32
CA PRO A 13 7.94 -8.91 -1.45
C PRO A 13 8.99 -8.24 -2.34
N GLY A 14 9.90 -9.04 -2.87
CA GLY A 14 10.98 -8.57 -3.74
C GLY A 14 11.49 -9.61 -4.72
N TYR A 15 12.19 -9.12 -5.74
CA TYR A 15 12.84 -9.91 -6.77
C TYR A 15 14.23 -9.35 -7.05
N TYR A 16 15.21 -10.22 -7.22
CA TYR A 16 16.60 -9.84 -7.44
C TYR A 16 17.18 -10.64 -8.60
N ARG A 17 17.76 -9.92 -9.57
CA ARG A 17 18.49 -10.49 -10.70
C ARG A 17 19.97 -10.14 -10.55
N GLU A 18 20.77 -11.14 -10.20
CA GLU A 18 22.21 -11.00 -10.00
C GLU A 18 22.89 -10.34 -11.22
N GLY A 19 23.83 -9.43 -10.95
CA GLY A 19 24.55 -8.67 -11.97
C GLY A 19 23.70 -7.63 -12.72
N ALA A 20 22.42 -7.46 -12.36
CA ALA A 20 21.51 -6.52 -13.01
C ALA A 20 20.83 -5.58 -12.00
N PHE A 21 19.66 -5.98 -11.46
CA PHE A 21 18.83 -5.11 -10.63
C PHE A 21 18.10 -5.88 -9.52
N GLY A 22 17.56 -5.13 -8.57
CA GLY A 22 16.68 -5.64 -7.52
C GLY A 22 15.47 -4.73 -7.34
N ILE A 23 14.35 -5.33 -6.95
CA ILE A 23 13.08 -4.65 -6.67
C ILE A 23 12.58 -5.17 -5.33
N ARG A 24 12.15 -4.26 -4.46
CA ARG A 24 11.40 -4.58 -3.23
C ARG A 24 10.37 -3.49 -3.01
N ILE A 25 9.13 -3.88 -2.71
CA ILE A 25 8.07 -2.96 -2.31
C ILE A 25 7.73 -3.31 -0.88
N GLU A 26 7.94 -2.37 0.03
CA GLU A 26 7.85 -2.60 1.47
C GLU A 26 6.94 -1.59 2.14
N ASN A 27 5.94 -2.08 2.86
CA ASN A 27 5.19 -1.33 3.84
C ASN A 27 5.24 -2.02 5.20
N LEU A 28 5.20 -1.22 6.27
CA LEU A 28 4.83 -1.70 7.58
C LEU A 28 3.31 -1.78 7.66
N VAL A 29 2.83 -2.90 8.20
CA VAL A 29 1.42 -3.12 8.47
C VAL A 29 1.22 -3.54 9.91
N VAL A 30 0.11 -3.10 10.49
CA VAL A 30 -0.34 -3.57 11.81
C VAL A 30 -1.44 -4.59 11.63
N VAL A 31 -1.37 -5.68 12.40
CA VAL A 31 -2.42 -6.70 12.48
C VAL A 31 -3.59 -6.11 13.26
N THR A 32 -4.79 -6.12 12.68
CA THR A 32 -6.03 -5.61 13.29
C THR A 32 -7.15 -6.62 13.17
N GLU A 33 -8.22 -6.45 13.95
CA GLU A 33 -9.44 -7.22 13.76
C GLU A 33 -10.13 -6.79 12.46
N ALA A 34 -10.51 -7.75 11.62
CA ALA A 34 -11.22 -7.47 10.39
C ALA A 34 -12.70 -7.19 10.67
N GLU A 35 -13.24 -6.19 9.96
CA GLU A 35 -14.69 -5.97 9.96
C GLU A 35 -15.43 -7.16 9.34
N LEU A 36 -16.63 -7.42 9.85
CA LEU A 36 -17.49 -8.46 9.30
C LEU A 36 -17.93 -8.06 7.89
N LEU A 37 -17.63 -8.90 6.90
CA LEU A 37 -18.08 -8.67 5.53
C LEU A 37 -19.62 -8.74 5.44
N PRO A 38 -20.26 -7.96 4.55
CA PRO A 38 -21.70 -8.06 4.32
C PRO A 38 -22.13 -9.51 4.01
N GLY A 39 -23.04 -10.04 4.83
CA GLY A 39 -23.52 -11.43 4.71
C GLY A 39 -22.58 -12.50 5.27
N GLY A 40 -21.45 -12.11 5.86
CA GLY A 40 -20.57 -13.01 6.60
C GLY A 40 -21.11 -13.31 8.01
N ASP A 41 -20.80 -14.49 8.52
CA ASP A 41 -21.16 -14.97 9.86
C ASP A 41 -19.95 -15.28 10.75
N GLN A 42 -18.73 -15.17 10.22
CA GLN A 42 -17.49 -15.50 10.93
C GLN A 42 -16.85 -14.25 11.55
N THR A 43 -16.71 -14.28 12.87
CA THR A 43 -16.00 -13.25 13.66
C THR A 43 -14.55 -13.67 13.96
N GLY A 44 -13.75 -12.74 14.48
CA GLY A 44 -12.36 -13.02 14.92
C GLY A 44 -11.37 -13.23 13.78
N LYS A 45 -11.68 -12.76 12.57
CA LYS A 45 -10.71 -12.69 11.47
C LYS A 45 -9.80 -11.50 11.67
N LEU A 46 -8.59 -11.60 11.13
CA LEU A 46 -7.59 -10.54 11.18
C LEU A 46 -7.41 -9.94 9.79
N CYS A 47 -7.06 -8.67 9.73
CA CYS A 47 -6.60 -7.99 8.53
C CYS A 47 -5.37 -7.13 8.83
N PHE A 48 -4.91 -6.41 7.81
CA PHE A 48 -3.77 -5.53 7.89
C PHE A 48 -4.18 -4.09 7.62
N GLU A 49 -3.68 -3.18 8.45
CA GLU A 49 -3.74 -1.74 8.19
C GLU A 49 -2.33 -1.22 7.88
N THR A 50 -2.19 -0.42 6.80
CA THR A 50 -0.90 0.21 6.45
C THR A 50 -0.63 1.41 7.33
N ILE A 51 0.61 1.52 7.83
CA ILE A 51 1.01 2.60 8.75
C ILE A 51 2.10 3.53 8.20
N ASN A 52 2.73 3.18 7.07
CA ASN A 52 3.65 4.05 6.33
C ASN A 52 3.08 4.42 4.95
N PHE A 53 2.87 5.70 4.70
CA PHE A 53 2.24 6.20 3.48
C PHE A 53 3.26 6.87 2.57
N VAL A 54 3.74 6.12 1.58
CA VAL A 54 4.70 6.58 0.57
C VAL A 54 4.24 6.08 -0.80
N PRO A 55 4.12 6.94 -1.83
CA PRO A 55 3.65 6.50 -3.15
C PRO A 55 4.55 5.41 -3.75
N ILE A 56 3.94 4.35 -4.27
CA ILE A 56 4.60 3.36 -5.13
C ILE A 56 4.84 3.99 -6.52
N ASP A 57 6.04 3.84 -7.08
CA ASP A 57 6.41 4.41 -8.38
C ASP A 57 5.67 3.72 -9.54
N ARG A 58 4.80 4.48 -10.21
CA ARG A 58 3.95 3.99 -11.30
C ARG A 58 4.72 3.66 -12.58
N ARG A 59 5.94 4.18 -12.75
CA ARG A 59 6.72 4.02 -14.00
C ARG A 59 7.18 2.59 -14.26
N LEU A 60 7.19 1.73 -13.24
CA LEU A 60 7.65 0.34 -13.33
C LEU A 60 6.48 -0.66 -13.28
N ILE A 61 5.24 -0.18 -13.42
CA ILE A 61 4.04 -1.01 -13.37
C ILE A 61 3.57 -1.30 -14.80
N GLU A 62 3.58 -2.57 -15.17
CA GLU A 62 2.87 -3.04 -16.38
C GLU A 62 1.38 -3.17 -16.05
N THR A 63 0.61 -2.10 -16.32
CA THR A 63 -0.77 -1.98 -15.84
C THR A 63 -1.69 -3.09 -16.34
N ASP A 64 -1.44 -3.62 -17.53
CA ASP A 64 -2.20 -4.74 -18.12
C ASP A 64 -2.05 -6.07 -17.37
N MET A 65 -1.05 -6.19 -16.49
CA MET A 65 -0.93 -7.33 -15.57
C MET A 65 -1.75 -7.18 -14.29
N LEU A 66 -2.27 -5.98 -14.00
CA LEU A 66 -3.11 -5.73 -12.82
C LEU A 66 -4.58 -6.05 -13.12
N THR A 67 -5.21 -6.77 -12.20
CA THR A 67 -6.66 -6.88 -12.13
C THR A 67 -7.30 -5.53 -11.82
N GLY A 68 -8.60 -5.38 -12.09
CA GLY A 68 -9.34 -4.16 -11.74
C GLY A 68 -9.22 -3.82 -10.24
N ALA A 69 -9.36 -4.83 -9.37
CA ALA A 69 -9.26 -4.63 -7.92
C ALA A 69 -7.86 -4.16 -7.47
N GLU A 70 -6.78 -4.63 -8.10
CA GLU A 70 -5.42 -4.18 -7.78
C GLU A 70 -5.16 -2.74 -8.26
N ARG A 71 -5.71 -2.37 -9.43
CA ARG A 71 -5.67 -0.97 -9.91
C ARG A 71 -6.44 -0.04 -8.96
N ASP A 72 -7.63 -0.46 -8.56
CA ASP A 72 -8.47 0.29 -7.62
C ASP A 72 -7.78 0.43 -6.25
N TRP A 73 -7.16 -0.65 -5.77
CA TRP A 73 -6.38 -0.64 -4.52
C TRP A 73 -5.22 0.35 -4.59
N LEU A 74 -4.43 0.34 -5.67
CA LEU A 74 -3.28 1.23 -5.81
C LEU A 74 -3.72 2.70 -5.92
N ASN A 75 -4.78 2.99 -6.66
CA ASN A 75 -5.36 4.32 -6.77
C ASN A 75 -5.87 4.82 -5.41
N ALA A 76 -6.57 3.97 -4.66
CA ALA A 76 -7.02 4.30 -3.30
C ALA A 76 -5.83 4.54 -2.35
N TYR A 77 -4.81 3.67 -2.40
CA TYR A 77 -3.59 3.83 -1.60
C TYR A 77 -2.87 5.16 -1.88
N HIS A 78 -2.74 5.54 -3.15
CA HIS A 78 -2.14 6.81 -3.56
C HIS A 78 -2.98 8.01 -3.12
N ALA A 79 -4.30 7.95 -3.24
CA ALA A 79 -5.19 8.98 -2.72
C ALA A 79 -5.01 9.15 -1.19
N THR A 80 -4.93 8.05 -0.44
CA THR A 80 -4.65 8.09 1.00
C THR A 80 -3.27 8.67 1.32
N CYS A 81 -2.25 8.39 0.51
CA CYS A 81 -0.93 9.02 0.65
C CYS A 81 -1.02 10.54 0.51
N LEU A 82 -1.71 11.03 -0.53
CA LEU A 82 -1.90 12.46 -0.73
C LEU A 82 -2.71 13.10 0.41
N GLU A 83 -3.78 12.46 0.85
CA GLU A 83 -4.61 12.93 1.97
C GLU A 83 -3.81 13.07 3.27
N LYS A 84 -3.03 12.05 3.65
CA LYS A 84 -2.31 12.03 4.92
C LYS A 84 -1.05 12.89 4.91
N ILE A 85 -0.34 12.93 3.79
CA ILE A 85 0.99 13.56 3.69
C ILE A 85 0.91 14.96 3.06
N GLY A 86 0.03 15.16 2.07
CA GLY A 86 -0.09 16.41 1.31
C GLY A 86 -0.27 17.68 2.16
N PRO A 87 -1.13 17.70 3.20
CA PRO A 87 -1.28 18.85 4.09
C PRO A 87 -0.01 19.22 4.87
N ARG A 88 0.97 18.31 4.96
CA ARG A 88 2.25 18.52 5.65
C ARG A 88 3.37 18.99 4.71
N LEU A 89 3.09 19.08 3.41
CA LEU A 89 4.05 19.50 2.40
C LEU A 89 3.63 20.82 1.74
N THR A 90 4.61 21.55 1.23
CA THR A 90 4.40 22.80 0.48
C THR A 90 5.36 22.89 -0.70
N GLY A 91 5.00 23.72 -1.68
CA GLY A 91 5.83 23.99 -2.86
C GLY A 91 6.19 22.71 -3.63
N PRO A 92 7.43 22.60 -4.15
CA PRO A 92 7.82 21.51 -5.05
C PRO A 92 7.59 20.09 -4.50
N ALA A 93 7.68 19.90 -3.18
CA ALA A 93 7.46 18.60 -2.57
C ALA A 93 5.98 18.17 -2.63
N ARG A 94 5.06 19.12 -2.48
CA ARG A 94 3.62 18.87 -2.61
C ARG A 94 3.25 18.61 -4.07
N ASP A 95 3.74 19.44 -4.99
CA ASP A 95 3.49 19.27 -6.43
C ASP A 95 3.99 17.90 -6.93
N TRP A 96 5.14 17.47 -6.43
CA TRP A 96 5.67 16.14 -6.68
C TRP A 96 4.75 15.04 -6.13
N LEU A 97 4.26 15.16 -4.88
CA LEU A 97 3.38 14.15 -4.28
C LEU A 97 2.07 14.02 -5.07
N GLU A 98 1.45 15.13 -5.46
CA GLU A 98 0.24 15.16 -6.28
C GLU A 98 0.47 14.44 -7.62
N THR A 99 1.61 14.66 -8.25
CA THR A 99 1.98 13.96 -9.50
C THR A 99 2.26 12.47 -9.27
N ALA A 100 2.98 12.13 -8.20
CA ALA A 100 3.35 10.76 -7.87
C ALA A 100 2.14 9.88 -7.53
N THR A 101 1.10 10.49 -6.95
CA THR A 101 -0.15 9.85 -6.51
C THR A 101 -1.30 9.95 -7.51
N ALA A 102 -1.08 10.47 -8.72
CA ALA A 102 -2.11 10.49 -9.74
C ALA A 102 -2.56 9.05 -10.10
N PRO A 103 -3.85 8.81 -10.38
CA PRO A 103 -4.35 7.49 -10.75
C PRO A 103 -3.57 6.86 -11.93
N LEU A 104 -3.51 5.52 -11.93
CA LEU A 104 -3.04 4.72 -13.07
C LEU A 104 -4.00 4.78 -14.26
#